data_AF-A0A291RDY1-F1
#
_entry.id   AF-A0A291RDY1-F1
#
_cell.length_a   1.000
_cell.length_b   1.000
_cell.length_c   1.000
_cell.angle_alpha   90.00
_cell.angle_beta   90.00
_cell.angle_gamma   90.00
#
_symmetry.space_group_name_H-M   'P 1'
#
loop_
_entity.id
_entity.type
_entity.pdbx_description
1 polymer ?
#
loop_
_entity_poly.entity_id
_entity_poly.type
_entity_poly.pdbx_seq_one_letter_code
_entity_poly.pdbx_strand_id
1 'polypeptide(L)'
;MDVAALHAIARDLRWSADVLDESARVVGAAAQRYDAADAGRDYRTRGDRLGRALDGVGTRIQAWATCVRDTGELIGTSATGSANTDGAGAAGITSAGGTLV
;
A
#
# COMPACT_ATOMS: atom_id res chain seq x y z
N MET A 1 3.74 -22.16 -8.66
CA MET A 1 3.16 -20.82 -8.41
C MET A 1 3.91 -19.85 -9.32
N ASP A 2 3.24 -18.94 -10.01
CA ASP A 2 3.94 -18.00 -10.92
C ASP A 2 4.55 -16.83 -10.12
N VAL A 3 5.86 -16.92 -9.88
CA VAL A 3 6.64 -15.91 -9.14
C VAL A 3 6.63 -14.56 -9.85
N ALA A 4 6.65 -14.55 -11.19
CA ALA A 4 6.63 -13.31 -11.96
C ALA A 4 5.28 -12.59 -11.81
N ALA A 5 4.17 -13.34 -11.86
CA ALA A 5 2.84 -12.79 -11.59
C ALA A 5 2.73 -12.23 -10.17
N LEU A 6 3.29 -12.89 -9.15
CA LEU A 6 3.28 -12.39 -7.78
C LEU A 6 4.09 -11.10 -7.61
N HIS A 7 5.25 -10.99 -8.27
CA HIS A 7 6.01 -9.73 -8.27
C HIS A 7 5.29 -8.60 -9.03
N ALA A 8 4.51 -8.92 -10.06
CA ALA A 8 3.66 -7.93 -10.72
C ALA A 8 2.57 -7.42 -9.78
N ILE A 9 1.84 -8.32 -9.11
CA ILE A 9 0.83 -7.97 -8.11
C ILE A 9 1.43 -7.10 -6.98
N ALA A 10 2.58 -7.47 -6.44
CA ALA A 10 3.27 -6.70 -5.40
C ALA A 10 3.62 -5.27 -5.86
N ARG A 11 3.98 -5.11 -7.14
CA ARG A 11 4.29 -3.81 -7.73
C ARG A 11 3.04 -2.96 -7.91
N ASP A 12 1.96 -3.55 -8.38
CA ASP A 12 0.67 -2.87 -8.59
C ASP A 12 0.07 -2.41 -7.26
N LEU A 13 0.20 -3.23 -6.20
CA LEU A 13 -0.19 -2.85 -4.84
C LEU A 13 0.65 -1.68 -4.33
N ARG A 14 1.98 -1.71 -4.52
CA ARG A 14 2.85 -0.59 -4.12
C ARG A 14 2.47 0.71 -4.83
N TRP A 15 2.23 0.64 -6.14
CA TRP A 15 1.75 1.80 -6.90
C TRP A 15 0.39 2.30 -6.40
N SER A 16 -0.55 1.39 -6.11
CA SER A 16 -1.86 1.74 -5.56
C SER A 16 -1.75 2.43 -4.19
N ALA A 17 -0.83 1.96 -3.33
CA ALA A 17 -0.56 2.60 -2.04
C ALA A 17 -0.06 4.03 -2.21
N ASP A 18 0.81 4.29 -3.18
CA ASP A 18 1.33 5.63 -3.45
C ASP A 18 0.23 6.59 -3.95
N VAL A 19 -0.69 6.09 -4.79
CA VAL A 19 -1.87 6.85 -5.23
C VAL A 19 -2.81 7.17 -4.05
N LEU A 20 -3.00 6.21 -3.13
CA LEU A 20 -3.81 6.42 -1.93
C LEU A 20 -3.16 7.44 -0.98
N ASP A 21 -1.85 7.37 -0.76
CA ASP A 21 -1.12 8.34 0.07
C ASP A 21 -1.22 9.76 -0.51
N GLU A 22 -1.10 9.92 -1.83
CA GLU A 22 -1.30 11.22 -2.47
C GLU A 22 -2.74 11.72 -2.30
N SER A 23 -3.72 10.83 -2.46
CA SER A 23 -5.14 11.16 -2.24
C SER A 23 -5.39 11.61 -0.79
N ALA A 24 -4.79 10.95 0.20
CA ALA A 24 -4.89 11.34 1.60
C ALA A 24 -4.33 12.75 1.84
N ARG A 25 -3.19 13.08 1.23
CA ARG A 25 -2.58 14.42 1.30
C ARG A 25 -3.48 15.50 0.70
N VAL A 26 -4.06 15.25 -0.47
CA VAL A 26 -4.99 16.18 -1.13
C VAL A 26 -6.22 16.43 -0.26
N VAL A 27 -6.80 15.37 0.33
CA VAL A 27 -7.94 15.50 1.24
C VAL A 27 -7.58 16.28 2.50
N GLY A 28 -6.41 16.02 3.11
CA GLY A 28 -5.93 16.77 4.27
C GLY A 28 -5.72 18.26 3.97
N ALA A 29 -5.13 18.58 2.81
CA ALA A 29 -4.98 19.97 2.36
C ALA A 29 -6.34 20.65 2.12
N ALA A 30 -7.34 19.91 1.62
CA ALA A 30 -8.70 20.43 1.47
C ALA A 30 -9.37 20.67 2.83
N ALA A 31 -9.15 19.80 3.82
CA ALA A 31 -9.70 19.95 5.17
C ALA A 31 -9.28 21.27 5.83
N GLN A 32 -8.00 21.66 5.68
CA GLN A 32 -7.45 22.90 6.23
C GLN A 32 -8.12 24.17 5.67
N ARG A 33 -8.74 24.11 4.49
CA ARG A 33 -9.46 25.25 3.89
C ARG A 33 -10.82 25.51 4.57
N TYR A 34 -11.36 24.53 5.28
CA TYR A 34 -12.65 24.66 5.99
C TYR A 34 -12.51 25.11 7.45
N ASP A 35 -11.28 25.11 7.98
CA ASP A 35 -10.92 25.66 9.29
C ASP A 35 -10.75 27.20 9.23
N ALA A 36 -10.68 27.77 8.02
CA ALA A 36 -10.41 29.19 7.84
C ALA A 36 -11.55 30.08 8.39
N ALA A 37 -11.13 31.12 9.11
CA ALA A 37 -11.95 32.20 9.67
C ALA A 37 -12.82 32.96 8.64
N ASP A 38 -12.70 32.63 7.35
CA ASP A 38 -13.37 33.23 6.20
C ASP A 38 -14.85 32.88 6.08
N ALA A 39 -15.35 31.87 6.79
CA ALA A 39 -16.76 31.46 6.72
C ALA A 39 -17.72 32.44 7.44
N GLY A 40 -17.20 33.44 8.15
CA GLY A 40 -18.01 34.27 9.05
C GLY A 40 -18.53 33.47 10.26
N ARG A 41 -19.05 34.17 11.27
CA ARG A 41 -19.48 33.55 12.55
C ARG A 41 -20.54 32.47 12.37
N ASP A 42 -21.40 32.59 11.36
CA ASP A 42 -22.57 31.72 11.15
C ASP A 42 -22.22 30.36 10.54
N TYR A 43 -21.07 30.24 9.88
CA TYR A 43 -20.65 29.00 9.21
C TYR A 43 -19.47 28.30 9.88
N ARG A 44 -18.83 28.92 10.89
CA ARG A 44 -17.69 28.33 11.62
C ARG A 44 -17.97 26.90 12.10
N THR A 45 -19.06 26.68 12.83
CA THR A 45 -19.41 25.35 13.35
C THR A 45 -19.59 24.30 12.24
N ARG A 46 -20.09 24.72 11.06
CA ARG A 46 -20.26 23.82 9.90
C ARG A 46 -18.92 23.56 9.22
N GLY A 47 -18.08 24.58 9.07
CA GLY A 47 -16.70 24.48 8.58
C GLY A 47 -15.87 23.53 9.45
N ASP A 48 -15.86 23.73 10.77
CA ASP A 48 -15.14 22.87 11.73
C ASP A 48 -15.58 21.41 11.66
N ARG A 49 -16.88 21.17 11.45
CA ARG A 49 -17.43 19.81 11.32
C ARG A 49 -16.98 19.17 10.00
N LEU A 50 -16.98 19.92 8.91
CA LEU A 50 -16.52 19.44 7.60
C LEU A 50 -15.01 19.21 7.58
N GLY A 51 -14.22 20.13 8.15
CA GLY A 51 -12.77 19.98 8.32
C GLY A 51 -12.42 18.71 9.09
N ARG A 52 -13.05 18.48 10.25
CA ARG A 52 -12.87 17.24 11.03
C ARG A 52 -13.31 15.98 10.28
N ALA A 53 -14.39 16.04 9.51
CA ALA A 53 -14.85 14.91 8.71
C ALA A 53 -13.83 14.56 7.60
N LEU A 54 -13.32 15.57 6.89
CA LEU A 54 -12.32 15.39 5.85
C LEU A 54 -10.99 14.89 6.42
N ASP A 55 -10.55 15.40 7.57
CA ASP A 55 -9.37 14.91 8.28
C ASP A 55 -9.51 13.42 8.67
N GLY A 56 -10.70 13.04 9.16
CA GLY A 56 -11.05 11.65 9.43
C GLY A 56 -11.09 10.75 8.18
N VAL A 57 -11.42 11.30 7.01
CA VAL A 57 -11.33 10.59 5.72
C VAL A 57 -9.87 10.43 5.30
N GLY A 58 -9.07 11.50 5.36
CA GLY A 58 -7.64 11.47 5.05
C GLY A 58 -6.90 10.42 5.88
N THR A 59 -7.16 10.39 7.20
CA THR A 59 -6.60 9.40 8.12
C THR A 59 -6.94 7.96 7.70
N ARG A 60 -8.19 7.70 7.28
CA ARG A 60 -8.63 6.36 6.83
C ARG A 60 -7.99 5.96 5.51
N ILE A 61 -7.86 6.89 4.57
CA ILE A 61 -7.18 6.65 3.29
C ILE A 61 -5.71 6.31 3.55
N GLN A 62 -5.05 7.03 4.45
CA GLN A 62 -3.65 6.76 4.81
C GLN A 62 -3.49 5.39 5.49
N ALA A 63 -4.39 5.01 6.40
CA ALA A 63 -4.38 3.68 7.00
C ALA A 63 -4.57 2.57 5.93
N TRP A 64 -5.41 2.82 4.94
CA TRP A 64 -5.58 1.90 3.81
C TRP A 64 -4.33 1.84 2.93
N ALA A 65 -3.70 2.98 2.61
CA ALA A 65 -2.45 3.02 1.86
C ALA A 65 -1.37 2.15 2.52
N THR A 66 -1.21 2.26 3.84
CA THR A 66 -0.30 1.41 4.62
C THR A 66 -0.65 -0.08 4.47
N CYS A 67 -1.91 -0.45 4.67
CA CYS A 67 -2.34 -1.86 4.55
C CYS A 67 -2.05 -2.44 3.15
N VAL A 68 -2.29 -1.68 2.09
CA VAL A 68 -2.02 -2.08 0.71
C VAL A 68 -0.52 -2.26 0.48
N ARG A 69 0.29 -1.33 1.01
CA ARG A 69 1.76 -1.41 0.92
C ARG A 69 2.31 -2.64 1.63
N ASP A 70 1.88 -2.88 2.86
CA ASP A 70 2.30 -4.03 3.67
C ASP A 70 1.91 -5.35 3.01
N THR A 71 0.71 -5.41 2.40
CA THR A 71 0.26 -6.57 1.63
C THR A 71 1.15 -6.82 0.42
N GLY A 72 1.51 -5.78 -0.33
CA GLY A 72 2.43 -5.89 -1.46
C GLY A 72 3.83 -6.37 -1.04
N GLU A 73 4.33 -5.89 0.10
CA GLU A 73 5.61 -6.32 0.67
C GLU A 73 5.62 -7.78 1.10
N LEU A 74 4.55 -8.23 1.76
CA LEU A 74 4.39 -9.62 2.15
C LEU A 74 4.37 -10.54 0.91
N ILE A 75 3.57 -10.20 -0.10
CA ILE A 75 3.48 -10.98 -1.35
C ILE A 75 4.84 -11.05 -2.05
N GLY A 76 5.55 -9.92 -2.19
CA GLY A 76 6.87 -9.90 -2.82
C GLY A 76 7.92 -10.72 -2.05
N THR A 77 7.87 -10.67 -0.72
CA THR A 77 8.76 -11.46 0.15
C THR A 77 8.48 -12.95 0.01
N SER A 78 7.20 -13.35 0.04
CA SER A 78 6.80 -14.74 -0.14
C SER A 78 7.20 -15.27 -1.52
N ALA A 79 7.00 -14.48 -2.58
CA ALA A 79 7.38 -14.86 -3.95
C ALA A 79 8.89 -15.15 -4.06
N THR A 80 9.72 -14.27 -3.47
CA THR A 80 11.18 -14.44 -3.42
C THR A 80 11.57 -15.69 -2.63
N GLY A 81 10.94 -15.94 -1.48
CA GLY A 81 11.19 -17.12 -0.66
C GLY A 81 10.86 -18.43 -1.38
N SER A 82 9.74 -18.48 -2.10
CA SER A 82 9.36 -19.63 -2.92
C SER A 82 10.37 -19.87 -4.05
N ALA A 83 10.78 -18.82 -4.77
CA ALA A 83 11.76 -18.95 -5.85
C ALA A 83 13.12 -19.48 -5.37
N ASN A 84 13.58 -19.03 -4.20
CA ASN A 84 14.83 -19.49 -3.60
C ASN A 84 14.74 -20.97 -3.19
N THR A 85 13.60 -21.38 -2.62
CA THR A 85 13.36 -22.78 -2.23
C THR A 85 13.33 -23.70 -3.45
N ASP A 86 12.64 -23.29 -4.51
CA ASP A 86 12.56 -24.03 -5.77
C ASP A 86 13.94 -24.16 -6.43
N GLY A 87 14.72 -23.08 -6.46
CA GLY A 87 16.09 -23.09 -7.00
C GLY A 87 17.05 -24.00 -6.21
N ALA A 88 16.97 -23.97 -4.88
CA ALA A 88 17.76 -24.85 -4.02
C ALA A 88 17.38 -26.33 -4.22
N GLY A 89 16.08 -26.63 -4.34
CA GLY A 89 15.59 -27.98 -4.65
C GLY A 89 16.07 -28.49 -6.00
N ALA A 90 15.97 -27.66 -7.05
CA ALA A 90 16.44 -28.01 -8.39
C ALA A 90 17.96 -28.28 -8.43
N ALA A 91 18.76 -27.47 -7.73
CA ALA A 91 20.20 -27.68 -7.60
C ALA A 91 20.53 -29.01 -6.88
N GLY A 92 19.80 -29.33 -5.82
CA GLY A 92 19.94 -30.60 -5.09
C GLY A 92 19.56 -31.82 -5.92
N ILE A 93 18.50 -31.75 -6.71
CA ILE A 93 18.11 -32.83 -7.65
C ILE A 93 19.18 -33.00 -8.73
N THR A 94 19.69 -31.89 -9.28
CA THR A 94 20.73 -31.93 -10.32
C THR A 94 22.01 -32.58 -9.79
N SER A 95 22.44 -32.23 -8.58
CA SER A 95 23.63 -32.83 -7.97
C SER A 95 23.44 -34.33 -7.68
N ALA A 96 22.28 -34.72 -7.14
CA ALA A 96 21.96 -36.12 -6.90
C ALA A 96 21.89 -36.94 -8.21
N GLY A 97 21.28 -36.39 -9.25
CA GLY A 97 21.21 -37.01 -10.57
C GLY A 97 22.58 -37.17 -11.23
N GLY A 98 23.48 -36.18 -11.08
CA GLY A 98 24.87 -36.27 -11.56
C GLY A 98 25.77 -37.22 -10.76
N THR A 99 25.36 -37.60 -9.54
CA THR A 99 26.09 -38.58 -8.69
C THR A 99 25.66 -40.02 -8.98
N LEU A 100 24.53 -40.22 -9.67
CA LEU A 100 23.95 -41.53 -10.00
C LEU A 100 24.29 -42.02 -11.42
N VAL A 101 25.18 -41.31 -12.14
CA VAL A 101 25.72 -41.68 -13.47
C VAL A 101 27.21 -41.95 -13.35
#